data_AF-A0A536T4Q0-F1
#
_entry.id   AF-A0A536T4Q0-F1
#
_cell.length_a   1.000
_cell.length_b   1.000
_cell.length_c   1.000
_cell.angle_alpha   90.00
_cell.angle_beta   90.00
_cell.angle_gamma   90.00
#
_symmetry.space_group_name_H-M   'P 1'
#
loop_
_entity.id
_entity.type
_entity.pdbx_description
1 polymer ?
#
loop_
_entity_poly.entity_id
_entity_poly.type
_entity_poly.pdbx_seq_one_letter_code
_entity_poly.pdbx_strand_id
1 'polypeptide(L)'
;MSASLLRAEADESGVTRFSMLEMLREFVEERLDTERRRLRARHRAYFLQVARQVAADSSIAEREFPNLKQALMTAVEDAEPACALDLGVALRPYWEAHGTLPDELRLLKQAVASCS
;
A
#
# COMPACT_ATOMS: atom_id res chain seq x y z
N MET A 1 14.05 -13.97 -28.04
CA MET A 1 14.79 -12.94 -27.27
C MET A 1 13.89 -12.52 -26.12
N SER A 2 14.26 -12.81 -24.88
CA SER A 2 13.46 -12.50 -23.70
C SER A 2 13.57 -11.00 -23.39
N ALA A 3 12.50 -10.25 -23.66
CA ALA A 3 12.41 -8.86 -23.20
C ALA A 3 12.10 -8.90 -21.69
N SER A 4 13.11 -8.66 -20.86
CA SER A 4 12.89 -8.43 -19.42
C SER A 4 12.21 -7.07 -19.26
N LEU A 5 10.94 -7.07 -18.84
CA LEU A 5 10.10 -5.88 -18.64
C LEU A 5 10.25 -5.27 -17.24
N LEU A 6 11.25 -5.73 -16.50
CA LEU A 6 11.50 -5.36 -15.11
C LEU A 6 12.93 -4.83 -14.99
N ARG A 7 13.09 -3.61 -14.48
CA ARG A 7 14.40 -3.11 -14.03
C ARG A 7 14.53 -3.45 -12.55
N ALA A 8 15.45 -4.37 -12.25
CA ALA A 8 15.85 -4.73 -10.90
C ALA A 8 16.96 -3.77 -10.45
N GLU A 9 16.68 -2.90 -9.49
CA GLU A 9 17.70 -2.13 -8.78
C GLU A 9 17.86 -2.74 -7.39
N ALA A 10 19.07 -3.19 -7.06
CA ALA A 10 19.40 -3.63 -5.73
C ALA A 10 19.67 -2.38 -4.87
N ASP A 11 19.01 -2.29 -3.72
CA ASP A 11 19.40 -1.30 -2.72
C ASP A 11 20.55 -1.83 -1.85
N GLU A 12 21.15 -0.95 -1.06
CA GLU A 12 22.27 -1.29 -0.17
C GLU A 12 21.90 -2.35 0.88
N SER A 13 20.60 -2.63 1.08
CA SER A 13 20.08 -3.66 1.98
C SER A 13 19.85 -5.03 1.31
N GLY A 14 20.20 -5.18 0.03
CA GLY A 14 20.05 -6.44 -0.72
C GLY A 14 18.62 -6.74 -1.18
N VAL A 15 17.70 -5.78 -1.04
CA VAL A 15 16.31 -5.92 -1.51
C VAL A 15 16.26 -5.48 -2.97
N THR A 16 15.84 -6.40 -3.85
CA THR A 16 15.64 -6.09 -5.27
C THR A 16 14.33 -5.32 -5.44
N ARG A 17 14.41 -4.03 -5.80
CA ARG A 17 13.25 -3.21 -6.19
C ARG A 17 13.03 -3.34 -7.69
N PHE A 18 11.80 -3.66 -8.07
CA PHE A 18 11.41 -3.69 -9.48
C PHE A 18 10.65 -2.40 -9.82
N SER A 19 11.15 -1.62 -10.77
CA SER A 19 10.39 -0.53 -11.40
C SER A 19 9.85 -1.01 -12.76
N MET A 20 8.54 -0.83 -12.99
CA MET A 20 7.91 -1.13 -14.27
C MET A 20 8.13 0.04 -15.24
N LEU A 21 8.75 -0.22 -16.41
CA LEU A 21 8.84 0.73 -17.51
C LEU A 21 7.51 0.75 -18.28
N GLU A 22 6.85 1.90 -18.22
CA GLU A 22 5.96 2.63 -19.16
C GLU A 22 5.21 1.97 -20.35
N MET A 23 5.43 0.69 -20.68
CA MET A 23 4.91 0.04 -21.90
C MET A 23 3.70 -0.87 -21.62
N LEU A 24 2.71 -0.35 -20.89
CA LEU A 24 1.36 -0.94 -20.80
C LEU A 24 0.31 0.17 -20.56
N ARG A 25 0.56 1.39 -21.07
CA ARG A 25 -0.35 2.54 -20.94
C ARG A 25 -1.53 2.52 -21.91
N GLU A 26 -1.51 1.68 -22.95
CA GLU A 26 -2.49 1.74 -24.06
C GLU A 26 -3.24 0.41 -24.32
N PHE A 27 -3.71 -0.29 -23.28
CA PHE A 27 -4.60 -1.43 -23.48
C PHE A 27 -5.86 -1.39 -22.58
N VAL A 28 -6.89 -0.70 -23.09
CA VAL A 28 -8.33 -0.81 -22.77
C VAL A 28 -8.74 -0.36 -21.35
N GLU A 29 -9.20 0.90 -21.26
CA GLU A 29 -9.60 1.59 -20.02
C GLU A 29 -10.57 0.79 -19.10
N GLU A 30 -11.55 0.08 -19.67
CA GLU A 30 -12.53 -0.68 -18.86
C GLU A 30 -11.96 -1.96 -18.25
N ARG A 31 -11.05 -2.66 -18.96
CA ARG A 31 -10.35 -3.82 -18.40
C ARG A 31 -9.28 -3.38 -17.39
N LEU A 32 -8.63 -2.26 -17.65
CA LEU A 32 -7.63 -1.71 -16.74
C LEU A 32 -8.23 -1.36 -15.38
N ASP A 33 -9.46 -0.84 -15.29
CA ASP A 33 -10.02 -0.48 -13.99
C ASP A 33 -10.34 -1.72 -13.12
N THR A 34 -10.90 -2.77 -13.72
CA THR A 34 -11.18 -4.03 -12.99
C THR A 34 -9.89 -4.75 -12.59
N GLU A 35 -8.89 -4.82 -13.46
CA GLU A 35 -7.58 -5.41 -13.15
C GLU A 35 -6.82 -4.58 -12.12
N ARG A 36 -6.87 -3.24 -12.22
CA ARG A 36 -6.28 -2.33 -11.24
C ARG A 36 -6.94 -2.49 -9.89
N ARG A 37 -8.28 -2.56 -9.80
CA ARG A 37 -8.97 -2.80 -8.53
C ARG A 37 -8.60 -4.16 -7.92
N ARG A 38 -8.48 -5.22 -8.73
CA ARG A 38 -7.99 -6.54 -8.28
C ARG A 38 -6.56 -6.48 -7.76
N LEU A 39 -5.67 -5.76 -8.46
CA LEU A 39 -4.29 -5.59 -8.03
C LEU A 39 -4.20 -4.79 -6.72
N ARG A 40 -4.95 -3.70 -6.61
CA ARG A 40 -5.07 -2.92 -5.38
C ARG A 40 -5.60 -3.77 -4.22
N ALA A 41 -6.61 -4.61 -4.45
CA ALA A 41 -7.12 -5.53 -3.43
C ALA A 41 -6.06 -6.54 -2.96
N ARG A 42 -5.30 -7.14 -3.89
CA ARG A 42 -4.19 -8.05 -3.55
C ARG A 42 -3.08 -7.33 -2.77
N HIS A 43 -2.72 -6.12 -3.21
CA HIS A 43 -1.74 -5.28 -2.54
C HIS A 43 -2.18 -4.94 -1.11
N ARG A 44 -3.43 -4.50 -0.92
CA ARG A 44 -4.01 -4.22 0.41
C ARG A 44 -3.98 -5.46 1.30
N ALA A 45 -4.40 -6.61 0.79
CA ALA A 45 -4.39 -7.86 1.55
C ALA A 45 -2.97 -8.24 2.00
N TYR A 46 -1.98 -8.10 1.12
CA TYR A 46 -0.57 -8.36 1.45
C TYR A 46 -0.06 -7.37 2.51
N PHE A 47 -0.23 -6.06 2.27
CA PHE A 47 0.30 -5.04 3.18
C PHE A 47 -0.44 -4.94 4.50
N LEU A 48 -1.68 -5.46 4.61
CA LEU A 48 -2.32 -5.68 5.89
C LEU A 48 -1.62 -6.77 6.72
N GLN A 49 -1.13 -7.85 6.09
CA GLN A 49 -0.32 -8.85 6.80
C GLN A 49 1.03 -8.27 7.23
N VAL A 50 1.66 -7.47 6.37
CA VAL A 50 2.91 -6.74 6.70
C VAL A 50 2.66 -5.79 7.88
N ALA A 51 1.59 -4.99 7.85
CA ALA A 51 1.25 -4.06 8.91
C ALA A 51 1.07 -4.76 10.28
N ARG A 52 0.52 -5.98 10.30
CA ARG A 52 0.36 -6.76 11.54
C ARG A 52 1.70 -7.20 12.15
N GLN A 53 2.77 -7.26 11.36
CA GLN A 53 4.11 -7.62 11.83
C GLN A 53 4.84 -6.42 12.46
N VAL A 54 4.38 -5.20 12.21
CA VAL A 54 5.01 -3.96 12.71
C VAL A 54 5.06 -3.90 14.23
N ALA A 55 4.12 -4.55 14.92
CA ALA A 55 4.14 -4.62 16.38
C ALA A 55 5.36 -5.37 16.95
N ALA A 56 5.94 -6.30 16.18
CA ALA A 56 7.13 -7.05 16.56
C ALA A 56 8.42 -6.38 16.07
N ASP A 57 8.36 -5.66 14.96
CA ASP A 57 9.50 -4.98 14.35
C ASP A 57 9.06 -3.69 13.62
N SER A 58 9.32 -2.54 14.24
CA SER A 58 8.95 -1.24 13.68
C SER A 58 9.76 -0.86 12.44
N SER A 59 10.93 -1.45 12.22
CA SER A 59 11.76 -1.18 11.04
C SER A 59 11.09 -1.64 9.74
N ILE A 60 10.15 -2.59 9.83
CA ILE A 60 9.29 -3.00 8.71
C ILE A 60 8.46 -1.82 8.21
N ALA A 61 7.85 -1.07 9.13
CA ALA A 61 7.01 0.07 8.76
C ALA A 61 7.83 1.21 8.16
N GLU A 62 9.06 1.46 8.64
CA GLU A 62 9.96 2.44 8.04
C GLU A 62 10.30 2.09 6.60
N ARG A 63 10.71 0.84 6.34
CA ARG A 63 11.10 0.36 5.01
C ARG A 63 9.92 0.31 4.03
N GLU A 64 8.74 -0.08 4.52
CA GLU A 64 7.55 -0.31 3.68
C GLU A 64 6.55 0.85 3.73
N PHE A 65 6.89 1.97 4.37
CA PHE A 65 5.96 3.09 4.59
C PHE A 65 5.24 3.55 3.30
N PRO A 66 5.93 3.74 2.15
CA PRO A 66 5.25 4.15 0.93
C PRO A 66 4.19 3.14 0.46
N ASN A 67 4.45 1.84 0.65
CA ASN A 67 3.52 0.78 0.27
C ASN A 67 2.35 0.69 1.25
N LEU A 68 2.62 0.81 2.55
CA LEU A 68 1.58 0.86 3.59
C LEU A 68 0.64 2.06 3.39
N LYS A 69 1.22 3.23 3.07
CA LYS A 69 0.46 4.44 2.69
C LYS A 69 -0.39 4.20 1.45
N GLN A 70 0.18 3.57 0.41
CA GLN A 70 -0.57 3.27 -0.81
C GLN A 70 -1.72 2.28 -0.57
N ALA A 71 -1.52 1.29 0.31
CA ALA A 71 -2.58 0.38 0.73
C ALA A 71 -3.72 1.13 1.44
N LEU A 72 -3.38 2.07 2.34
CA LEU A 72 -4.36 2.92 3.04
C LEU A 72 -5.12 3.83 2.07
N MET A 73 -4.42 4.55 1.20
CA MET A 73 -5.02 5.45 0.20
C MET A 73 -5.99 4.70 -0.70
N THR A 74 -5.54 3.59 -1.28
CA THR A 74 -6.38 2.82 -2.21
C THR A 74 -7.56 2.14 -1.53
N ALA A 75 -7.49 1.86 -0.22
CA ALA A 75 -8.64 1.36 0.54
C ALA A 75 -9.74 2.42 0.62
N VAL A 76 -9.38 3.68 0.86
CA VAL A 76 -10.33 4.80 0.84
C VAL A 76 -10.89 5.03 -0.57
N GLU A 77 -10.03 5.05 -1.60
CA GLU A 77 -10.44 5.25 -3.00
C GLU A 77 -11.39 4.15 -3.50
N ASP A 78 -11.19 2.90 -3.08
CA ASP A 78 -12.04 1.77 -3.46
C ASP A 78 -13.29 1.62 -2.57
N ALA A 79 -13.55 2.54 -1.63
CA ALA A 79 -14.64 2.46 -0.66
C ALA A 79 -14.60 1.19 0.21
N GLU A 80 -13.40 0.84 0.70
CA GLU A 80 -13.12 -0.29 1.59
C GLU A 80 -12.76 0.20 3.01
N PRO A 81 -13.69 0.81 3.75
CA PRO A 81 -13.38 1.49 5.01
C PRO A 81 -12.87 0.54 6.10
N ALA A 82 -13.38 -0.70 6.16
CA ALA A 82 -12.91 -1.70 7.11
C ALA A 82 -11.41 -2.00 6.91
N CYS A 83 -10.97 -2.18 5.66
CA CYS A 83 -9.57 -2.41 5.35
C CYS A 83 -8.68 -1.21 5.71
N ALA A 84 -9.16 0.02 5.47
CA ALA A 84 -8.44 1.24 5.85
C ALA A 84 -8.25 1.34 7.37
N LEU A 85 -9.30 1.03 8.14
CA LEU A 85 -9.25 1.04 9.60
C LEU A 85 -8.36 -0.07 10.16
N ASP A 86 -8.44 -1.28 9.61
CA ASP A 86 -7.57 -2.40 9.99
C ASP A 86 -6.08 -2.07 9.80
N LEU A 87 -5.73 -1.43 8.66
CA LEU A 87 -4.38 -0.91 8.42
C LEU A 87 -3.99 0.14 9.45
N GLY A 88 -4.88 1.11 9.73
CA GLY A 88 -4.64 2.15 10.72
C GLY A 88 -4.37 1.61 12.13
N VAL A 89 -5.17 0.62 12.55
CA VAL A 89 -5.02 -0.05 13.86
C VAL A 89 -3.73 -0.86 13.91
N ALA A 90 -3.42 -1.62 12.85
CA ALA A 90 -2.20 -2.42 12.80
C ALA A 90 -0.92 -1.55 12.86
N LEU A 91 -0.98 -0.35 12.28
CA LEU A 91 0.13 0.61 12.29
C LEU A 91 0.20 1.50 13.54
N ARG A 92 -0.72 1.33 14.51
CA ARG A 92 -0.71 2.10 15.77
C ARG A 92 0.66 2.14 16.47
N PRO A 93 1.38 1.01 16.64
CA PRO A 93 2.68 1.03 17.31
C PRO A 93 3.70 1.97 16.62
N TYR A 94 3.65 2.04 15.29
CA TYR A 94 4.51 2.93 14.50
C TYR A 94 4.12 4.40 14.69
N TRP A 95 2.81 4.72 14.66
CA TRP A 95 2.33 6.09 14.91
C TRP A 95 2.66 6.59 16.31
N GLU A 96 2.61 5.72 17.32
CA GLU A 96 2.96 6.05 18.70
C GLU A 96 4.44 6.37 18.84
N ALA A 97 5.31 5.65 18.11
CA ALA A 97 6.75 5.87 18.15
C ALA A 97 7.22 7.09 17.35
N HIS A 98 6.53 7.46 16.27
CA HIS A 98 7.03 8.47 15.31
C HIS A 98 6.08 9.66 15.08
N GLY A 99 4.92 9.66 15.74
CA GLY A 99 3.84 10.61 15.50
C GLY A 99 2.93 10.19 14.35
N THR A 100 1.68 10.64 14.37
CA THR A 100 0.75 10.42 13.26
C THR A 100 0.97 11.49 12.19
N LEU A 101 1.22 11.04 10.96
CA LEU A 101 1.36 11.94 9.83
C LEU A 101 -0.03 12.49 9.41
N PRO A 102 -0.16 13.81 9.14
CA PRO A 102 -1.46 14.46 8.92
C PRO A 102 -2.30 13.88 7.77
N ASP A 103 -1.64 13.39 6.71
CA ASP A 103 -2.32 12.83 5.54
C ASP A 103 -3.01 11.50 5.85
N GLU A 104 -2.33 10.64 6.59
CA GLU A 104 -2.79 9.31 6.98
C GLU A 104 -3.94 9.45 7.98
N LEU A 105 -3.84 10.40 8.91
CA LEU A 105 -4.95 10.75 9.80
C LEU A 105 -6.19 11.24 9.03
N ARG A 106 -5.99 12.05 7.99
CA ARG A 106 -7.09 12.52 7.13
C ARG A 106 -7.76 11.34 6.41
N LEU A 107 -6.99 10.39 5.88
CA LEU A 107 -7.52 9.18 5.23
C LEU A 107 -8.32 8.31 6.21
N LEU A 108 -7.82 8.11 7.44
CA LEU A 108 -8.54 7.35 8.46
C LEU A 108 -9.84 8.05 8.88
N LYS A 109 -9.85 9.38 9.00
CA LYS A 109 -11.08 10.15 9.24
C LYS A 109 -12.10 9.98 8.11
N GLN A 110 -11.64 9.98 6.85
CA GLN A 110 -12.51 9.71 5.70
C GLN A 110 -13.11 8.30 5.78
N ALA A 111 -12.29 7.28 6.09
CA ALA A 111 -12.77 5.91 6.25
C ALA A 111 -13.84 5.78 7.35
N VAL A 112 -13.63 6.41 8.51
CA VAL A 112 -14.64 6.45 9.59
C VAL A 112 -15.95 7.10 9.11
N ALA A 113 -15.87 8.21 8.39
CA ALA A 113 -17.04 8.91 7.86
C ALA A 113 -17.79 8.11 6.77
N SER A 114 -17.14 7.13 6.14
CA SER A 114 -17.75 6.23 5.16
C SER A 114 -18.35 4.95 5.78
N CYS A 115 -18.24 4.76 7.10
CA CYS A 115 -18.87 3.63 7.79
C CYS A 115 -20.36 3.88 8.15
N SER A 116 -20.88 5.10 7.94
CA SER A 116 -22.24 5.53 8.30
C SER A 116 -23.25 5.36 7.18
#